data_AF-A0A7V4H922-F1
#
_entry.id   AF-A0A7V4H922-F1
#
_cell.length_a   1.000
_cell.length_b   1.000
_cell.length_c   1.000
_cell.angle_alpha   90.00
_cell.angle_beta   90.00
_cell.angle_gamma   90.00
#
_symmetry.space_group_name_H-M   'P 1'
#
loop_
_entity.id
_entity.type
_entity.pdbx_description
1 polymer ?
#
loop_
_entity_poly.entity_id
_entity_poly.type
_entity_poly.pdbx_seq_one_letter_code
_entity_poly.pdbx_strand_id
1 'polypeptide(L)'
;MNIRNRFNRILFPLFGIGALIWFLVRVIPKPSRATYPCMRVAYPIASSFVIYILGLTVSAFAFGKIREHWPKARYWAAICFFLLAIIISFITFQSDRPPVYANTINIDTANMPIGVPRGIYPGRVIWARNPDATNENCTNDAFGKAYYLPENTNFNVVNDMVINSILSFTGKSSVQEAWDTLFIYFNMKKGKGTVGYQTGEKIFIKTNGVGSVVTSTIDHSIPNIIGYTMARTSPQPV
;
A
#
# COMPACT_ATOMS: atom_id res chain seq x y z
N MET A 1 10.18 42.17 25.14
CA MET A 1 10.14 41.35 23.91
C MET A 1 10.58 39.92 24.25
N ASN A 2 9.63 38.97 24.32
CA ASN A 2 9.81 37.64 24.93
C ASN A 2 10.87 36.76 24.22
N ILE A 3 11.73 36.10 25.01
CA ILE A 3 12.79 35.18 24.56
C ILE A 3 12.24 34.09 23.63
N ARG A 4 11.02 33.59 23.92
CA ARG A 4 10.30 32.59 23.10
C ARG A 4 10.04 33.04 21.66
N ASN A 5 9.82 34.34 21.43
CA ASN A 5 9.57 34.88 20.10
C ASN A 5 10.86 35.07 19.29
N ARG A 6 12.02 35.27 19.94
CA ARG A 6 13.31 35.30 19.25
C ARG A 6 13.74 33.90 18.82
N PHE A 7 13.50 32.90 19.66
CA PHE A 7 13.82 31.51 19.38
C PHE A 7 13.06 31.00 18.14
N ASN A 8 11.75 31.24 18.08
CA ASN A 8 10.91 30.81 16.94
C ASN A 8 11.26 31.52 15.61
N ARG A 9 11.72 32.77 15.67
CA ARG A 9 12.15 33.53 14.47
C ARG A 9 13.41 32.98 13.81
N ILE A 10 14.27 32.31 14.57
CA ILE A 10 15.51 31.70 14.08
C ILE A 10 15.28 30.23 13.74
N LEU A 11 14.38 29.56 14.45
CA LEU A 11 14.09 28.14 14.26
C LEU A 11 13.54 27.85 12.85
N PHE A 12 12.55 28.63 12.40
CA PHE A 12 11.92 28.43 11.10
C PHE A 12 12.91 28.52 9.92
N PRO A 13 13.76 29.56 9.79
CA PRO A 13 14.73 29.61 8.69
C PRO A 13 15.80 28.52 8.78
N LEU A 14 16.21 28.09 9.97
CA LEU A 14 17.17 26.99 10.13
C LEU A 14 16.60 25.63 9.68
N PHE A 15 15.37 25.31 10.08
CA PHE A 15 14.70 24.10 9.61
C PHE A 15 14.33 24.17 8.13
N GLY A 16 13.94 25.36 7.66
CA GLY A 16 13.63 25.62 6.25
C GLY A 16 14.82 25.40 5.32
N ILE A 17 15.99 25.96 5.66
CA ILE A 17 17.20 25.79 4.86
C ILE A 17 17.73 24.35 4.93
N GLY A 18 17.66 23.72 6.10
CA GLY A 18 18.04 22.31 6.27
C GLY A 18 17.16 21.37 5.43
N ALA A 19 15.85 21.59 5.44
CA ALA A 19 14.91 20.83 4.62
C ALA A 19 15.14 21.06 3.12
N LEU A 20 15.39 22.31 2.70
CA LEU A 20 15.67 22.66 1.31
C LEU A 20 16.97 22.00 0.81
N ILE A 21 18.07 22.10 1.56
CA ILE A 21 19.36 21.49 1.20
C ILE A 21 19.23 19.97 1.11
N TRP A 22 18.63 19.33 2.13
CA TRP A 22 18.42 17.89 2.12
C TRP A 22 17.62 17.45 0.90
N PHE A 23 16.51 18.15 0.62
CA PHE A 23 15.65 17.85 -0.53
C PHE A 23 16.43 17.98 -1.85
N LEU A 24 17.15 19.08 -2.08
CA LEU A 24 17.91 19.29 -3.31
C LEU A 24 19.01 18.24 -3.50
N VAL A 25 19.82 17.97 -2.49
CA VAL A 25 20.91 16.98 -2.54
C VAL A 25 20.40 15.59 -2.87
N ARG A 26 19.21 15.22 -2.39
CA ARG A 26 18.66 13.87 -2.57
C ARG A 26 17.82 13.73 -3.84
N VAL A 27 17.12 14.78 -4.24
CA VAL A 27 16.14 14.74 -5.34
C VAL A 27 16.73 15.15 -6.68
N ILE A 28 17.68 16.10 -6.74
CA ILE A 28 18.31 16.49 -8.02
C ILE A 28 19.01 15.29 -8.71
N PRO A 29 19.81 14.47 -8.01
CA PRO A 29 20.47 13.33 -8.65
C PRO A 29 19.50 12.23 -9.11
N LYS A 30 18.31 12.14 -8.49
CA LYS A 30 17.28 11.14 -8.82
C LYS A 30 15.89 11.65 -8.41
N PRO A 31 15.15 12.30 -9.33
CA PRO A 31 13.86 12.94 -9.03
C PRO A 31 12.81 12.02 -8.41
N SER A 32 12.86 10.72 -8.74
CA SER A 32 11.95 9.70 -8.18
C SER A 32 12.05 9.55 -6.66
N ARG A 33 13.10 10.09 -6.00
CA ARG A 33 13.24 10.05 -4.54
C ARG A 33 12.31 11.03 -3.82
N ALA A 34 11.69 11.98 -4.52
CA ALA A 34 10.72 12.92 -3.94
C ALA A 34 9.49 12.23 -3.31
N THR A 35 9.17 11.01 -3.74
CA THR A 35 8.03 10.23 -3.22
C THR A 35 8.33 9.49 -1.92
N TYR A 36 9.60 9.40 -1.49
CA TYR A 36 9.97 8.69 -0.26
C TYR A 36 9.36 9.35 0.98
N PRO A 37 9.01 8.60 2.03
CA PRO A 37 8.35 9.14 3.22
C PRO A 37 9.11 10.31 3.87
N CYS A 38 10.43 10.25 3.92
CA CYS A 38 11.27 11.32 4.46
C CYS A 38 11.24 12.60 3.60
N MET A 39 11.08 12.48 2.28
CA MET A 39 10.98 13.63 1.37
C MET A 39 9.59 14.24 1.36
N ARG A 40 8.54 13.43 1.59
CA ARG A 40 7.16 13.94 1.76
C ARG A 40 7.02 14.87 2.97
N VAL A 41 7.81 14.66 4.02
CA VAL A 41 7.87 15.57 5.18
C VAL A 41 8.74 16.80 4.90
N ALA A 42 9.88 16.64 4.21
CA ALA A 42 10.78 17.73 3.92
C ALA A 42 10.23 18.73 2.88
N TYR A 43 9.45 18.27 1.90
CA TYR A 43 8.99 19.08 0.77
C TYR A 43 8.10 20.28 1.18
N PRO A 44 7.07 20.13 2.03
CA PRO A 44 6.26 21.27 2.48
C PRO A 44 7.08 22.31 3.25
N ILE A 45 8.04 21.86 4.07
CA ILE A 45 8.89 22.73 4.88
C ILE A 45 9.83 23.54 3.98
N ALA A 46 10.49 22.88 3.01
CA ALA A 46 11.34 23.52 2.02
C ALA A 46 10.56 24.53 1.16
N SER A 47 9.37 24.16 0.68
CA SER A 47 8.53 25.03 -0.15
C SER A 47 8.07 26.28 0.60
N SER A 48 7.67 26.10 1.87
CA SER A 48 7.27 27.23 2.74
C SER A 48 8.43 28.18 2.98
N PHE A 49 9.66 27.67 3.12
CA PHE A 49 10.85 28.49 3.27
C PHE A 49 11.20 29.29 2.01
N VAL A 50 11.05 28.70 0.82
CA VAL A 50 11.24 29.41 -0.45
C VAL A 50 10.24 30.56 -0.60
N ILE A 51 8.96 30.31 -0.30
CA ILE A 51 7.91 31.34 -0.32
C ILE A 51 8.23 32.45 0.68
N TYR A 52 8.73 32.12 1.87
CA TYR A 52 9.15 33.09 2.88
C TYR A 52 10.27 34.02 2.37
N ILE A 53 11.31 33.48 1.73
CA ILE A 53 12.41 34.28 1.14
C ILE A 53 11.89 35.16 -0.01
N LEU A 54 11.03 34.62 -0.87
CA LEU A 54 10.38 35.40 -1.93
C LEU A 54 9.56 36.55 -1.36
N GLY A 55 8.77 36.31 -0.31
CA GLY A 55 7.99 37.36 0.36
C GLY A 55 8.88 38.47 0.95
N LEU A 56 10.00 38.11 1.58
CA LEU A 56 10.94 39.09 2.14
C LEU A 56 11.64 39.91 1.05
N THR A 57 12.11 39.27 -0.02
CA THR A 57 12.82 39.95 -1.12
C THR A 57 11.90 40.86 -1.90
N VAL A 58 10.68 40.42 -2.22
CA VAL A 58 9.64 41.24 -2.85
C VAL A 58 9.26 42.43 -1.98
N SER A 59 9.06 42.21 -0.67
CA SER A 59 8.75 43.30 0.26
C SER A 59 9.87 44.32 0.32
N ALA A 60 11.13 43.89 0.48
CA ALA A 60 12.28 44.78 0.54
C ALA A 60 12.47 45.59 -0.75
N PHE A 61 12.32 44.95 -1.92
CA PHE A 61 12.41 45.63 -3.21
C PHE A 61 11.25 46.62 -3.42
N ALA A 62 10.02 46.23 -3.06
CA ALA A 62 8.85 47.09 -3.12
C ALA A 62 9.02 48.33 -2.24
N PHE A 63 9.49 48.19 -0.99
CA PHE A 63 9.75 49.32 -0.09
C PHE A 63 10.82 50.29 -0.63
N GLY A 64 11.87 49.77 -1.28
CA GLY A 64 12.89 50.60 -1.92
C GLY A 64 12.34 51.43 -3.08
N LYS A 65 11.53 50.83 -3.95
CA LYS A 65 10.93 51.50 -5.11
C LYS A 65 9.77 52.42 -4.76
N ILE A 66 9.03 52.10 -3.71
CA ILE A 66 7.94 52.91 -3.14
C ILE A 66 8.41 54.32 -2.76
N ARG A 67 9.60 54.43 -2.16
CA ARG A 67 10.17 55.73 -1.74
C ARG A 67 10.60 56.61 -2.92
N GLU A 68 10.99 55.99 -4.03
CA GLU A 68 11.50 56.67 -5.23
C GLU A 68 10.36 57.19 -6.13
N HIS A 69 9.18 56.55 -6.10
CA HIS A 69 8.07 56.87 -7.02
C HIS A 69 6.81 57.38 -6.32
N TRP A 70 6.88 57.64 -5.00
CA TRP A 70 5.73 58.06 -4.19
C TRP A 70 4.98 59.30 -4.70
N PRO A 71 5.64 60.35 -5.23
CA PRO A 71 4.94 61.57 -5.63
C PRO A 71 4.36 61.55 -7.06
N LYS A 72 4.57 60.48 -7.85
CA LYS A 72 4.08 60.39 -9.24
C LYS A 72 3.31 59.10 -9.57
N ALA A 73 3.22 58.16 -8.64
CA ALA A 73 2.55 56.89 -8.87
C ALA A 73 1.02 57.07 -8.93
N ARG A 74 0.41 56.68 -10.06
CA ARG A 74 -1.03 56.53 -10.20
C ARG A 74 -1.48 55.26 -9.45
N TYR A 75 -1.51 55.31 -8.11
CA TYR A 75 -1.84 54.17 -7.24
C TYR A 75 -3.14 53.47 -7.63
N TRP A 76 -4.11 54.22 -8.14
CA TRP A 76 -5.37 53.67 -8.67
C TRP A 76 -5.14 52.70 -9.83
N ALA A 77 -4.22 52.97 -10.76
CA ALA A 77 -3.91 52.04 -11.84
C ALA A 77 -3.25 50.77 -11.30
N ALA A 78 -2.34 50.89 -10.33
CA ALA A 78 -1.70 49.73 -9.70
C ALA A 78 -2.71 48.87 -8.93
N ILE A 79 -3.64 49.50 -8.20
CA ILE A 79 -4.74 48.82 -7.50
C ILE A 79 -5.67 48.13 -8.50
N CYS A 80 -6.02 48.78 -9.61
CA CYS A 80 -6.84 48.18 -10.67
C CYS A 80 -6.15 46.95 -11.30
N PHE A 81 -4.86 47.04 -11.64
CA PHE A 81 -4.12 45.90 -12.18
C PHE A 81 -3.94 44.78 -11.15
N PHE A 82 -3.77 45.11 -9.87
CA PHE A 82 -3.65 44.12 -8.80
C PHE A 82 -4.97 43.40 -8.53
N LEU A 83 -6.09 44.13 -8.46
CA LEU A 83 -7.43 43.55 -8.36
C LEU A 83 -7.77 42.71 -9.58
N LEU A 84 -7.41 43.17 -10.78
CA LEU A 84 -7.58 42.40 -12.01
C LEU A 84 -6.76 41.11 -11.97
N ALA A 85 -5.52 41.15 -11.48
CA ALA A 85 -4.68 39.97 -11.33
C ALA A 85 -5.23 38.97 -10.30
N ILE A 86 -5.81 39.44 -9.18
CA ILE A 86 -6.50 38.61 -8.20
C ILE A 86 -7.74 37.96 -8.82
N ILE A 87 -8.57 38.74 -9.53
CA ILE A 87 -9.78 38.24 -10.18
C ILE A 87 -9.43 37.19 -11.24
N ILE A 88 -8.44 37.47 -12.10
CA ILE A 88 -7.96 36.52 -13.11
C ILE A 88 -7.40 35.27 -12.43
N SER A 89 -6.57 35.41 -11.38
CA SER A 89 -6.01 34.26 -10.66
C SER A 89 -7.09 33.40 -9.99
N PHE A 90 -8.12 34.02 -9.44
CA PHE A 90 -9.26 33.33 -8.85
C PHE A 90 -10.10 32.61 -9.92
N ILE A 91 -10.33 33.25 -11.07
CA ILE A 91 -11.01 32.62 -12.21
C ILE A 91 -10.19 31.46 -12.76
N THR A 92 -8.87 31.62 -12.92
CA THR A 92 -7.99 30.54 -13.40
C THR A 92 -7.95 29.40 -12.39
N PHE A 93 -7.86 29.68 -11.09
CA PHE A 93 -7.88 28.64 -10.04
C PHE A 93 -9.20 27.86 -10.01
N GLN A 94 -10.33 28.53 -10.25
CA GLN A 94 -11.64 27.88 -10.35
C GLN A 94 -11.85 27.12 -11.67
N SER A 95 -11.16 27.55 -12.73
CA SER A 95 -11.20 26.94 -14.07
C SER A 95 -10.22 25.76 -14.19
N ASP A 96 -9.15 25.76 -13.40
CA ASP A 96 -8.22 24.65 -13.20
C ASP A 96 -8.85 23.64 -12.23
N ARG A 97 -9.99 23.09 -12.65
CA ARG A 97 -10.41 21.77 -12.22
C ARG A 97 -9.75 20.82 -13.22
N PRO A 98 -8.50 20.37 -12.99
CA PRO A 98 -8.02 19.24 -13.77
C PRO A 98 -9.10 18.17 -13.63
N PRO A 99 -9.59 17.57 -14.72
CA PRO A 99 -10.46 16.42 -14.59
C PRO A 99 -9.71 15.46 -13.66
N VAL A 100 -10.25 15.26 -12.46
CA VAL A 100 -9.75 14.27 -11.53
C VAL A 100 -10.17 12.95 -12.14
N TYR A 101 -9.46 12.55 -13.19
CA TYR A 101 -9.34 11.16 -13.51
C TYR A 101 -8.62 10.60 -12.30
N ALA A 102 -9.36 9.90 -11.45
CA ALA A 102 -8.78 8.75 -10.80
C ALA A 102 -8.32 7.85 -11.96
N ASN A 103 -7.12 8.11 -12.50
CA ASN A 103 -6.54 7.27 -13.53
C ASN A 103 -6.05 6.04 -12.77
N THR A 104 -7.01 5.17 -12.52
CA THR A 104 -6.90 3.93 -11.78
C THR A 104 -6.32 2.85 -12.69
N ILE A 105 -5.22 3.15 -13.39
CA ILE A 105 -4.51 2.12 -14.17
C ILE A 105 -4.06 0.98 -13.22
N ASN A 106 -3.95 1.27 -11.92
CA ASN A 106 -3.56 0.33 -10.88
C ASN A 106 -4.67 -0.02 -9.86
N ILE A 107 -5.94 0.37 -10.09
CA ILE A 107 -7.03 -0.23 -9.29
C ILE A 107 -7.65 -1.30 -10.17
N ASP A 108 -7.35 -2.55 -9.84
CA ASP A 108 -8.08 -3.70 -10.34
C ASP A 108 -9.57 -3.41 -10.16
N THR A 109 -10.27 -3.13 -11.25
CA THR A 109 -11.72 -2.96 -11.22
C THR A 109 -12.34 -4.25 -10.69
N ALA A 110 -13.30 -4.14 -9.77
CA ALA A 110 -13.92 -5.28 -9.16
C ALA A 110 -14.38 -6.32 -10.19
N ASN A 111 -13.99 -7.58 -10.00
CA ASN A 111 -14.39 -8.71 -10.82
C ASN A 111 -13.94 -8.66 -12.29
N MET A 112 -12.90 -7.90 -12.66
CA MET A 112 -12.22 -8.10 -13.95
C MET A 112 -11.07 -9.12 -13.77
N PRO A 113 -11.26 -10.39 -14.14
CA PRO A 113 -10.19 -11.38 -14.02
C PRO A 113 -9.01 -11.01 -14.95
N ILE A 114 -7.80 -11.07 -14.40
CA ILE A 114 -6.57 -10.78 -15.14
C ILE A 114 -5.91 -12.10 -15.56
N GLY A 115 -5.47 -12.18 -16.83
CA GLY A 115 -4.72 -13.30 -17.38
C GLY A 115 -5.58 -14.35 -18.09
N VAL A 116 -4.95 -15.47 -18.47
CA VAL A 116 -5.62 -16.57 -19.18
C VAL A 116 -6.12 -17.60 -18.17
N PRO A 117 -7.42 -17.93 -18.14
CA PRO A 117 -7.97 -18.89 -17.20
C PRO A 117 -7.34 -20.29 -17.38
N ARG A 118 -7.04 -20.95 -16.27
CA ARG A 118 -6.45 -22.31 -16.22
C ARG A 118 -7.25 -23.21 -15.28
N GLY A 119 -7.01 -24.51 -15.35
CA GLY A 119 -7.64 -25.52 -14.49
C GLY A 119 -8.45 -26.54 -15.28
N ILE A 120 -9.04 -27.49 -14.56
CA ILE A 120 -10.00 -28.49 -15.11
C ILE A 120 -11.20 -27.77 -15.73
N TYR A 121 -11.72 -26.76 -15.02
CA TYR A 121 -12.65 -25.77 -15.54
C TYR A 121 -11.93 -24.42 -15.56
N PRO A 122 -11.55 -23.89 -16.74
CA PRO A 122 -10.77 -22.68 -16.82
C PRO A 122 -11.40 -21.52 -16.03
N GLY A 123 -10.64 -20.97 -15.08
CA GLY A 123 -11.06 -19.79 -14.30
C GLY A 123 -11.98 -20.09 -13.12
N ARG A 124 -12.31 -21.36 -12.85
CA ARG A 124 -13.10 -21.74 -11.67
C ARG A 124 -12.30 -21.52 -10.40
N VAL A 125 -12.91 -20.82 -9.45
CA VAL A 125 -12.41 -20.64 -8.08
C VAL A 125 -13.51 -21.13 -7.13
N ILE A 126 -13.13 -21.91 -6.12
CA ILE A 126 -14.03 -22.38 -5.07
C ILE A 126 -13.59 -21.75 -3.76
N TRP A 127 -14.54 -21.15 -3.06
CA TRP A 127 -14.37 -20.64 -1.72
C TRP A 127 -15.27 -21.43 -0.78
N ALA A 128 -14.71 -21.92 0.31
CA ALA A 128 -15.46 -22.56 1.38
C ALA A 128 -15.32 -21.74 2.65
N ARG A 129 -16.45 -21.46 3.29
CA ARG A 129 -16.51 -20.82 4.61
C ARG A 129 -17.53 -21.56 5.44
N ASN A 130 -17.15 -21.98 6.63
CA ASN A 130 -18.06 -22.44 7.66
C ASN A 130 -17.67 -21.76 8.99
N PRO A 131 -18.57 -21.00 9.63
CA PRO A 131 -18.27 -20.36 10.92
C PRO A 131 -17.91 -21.37 12.01
N ASP A 132 -18.43 -22.60 11.94
CA ASP A 132 -18.17 -23.66 12.93
C ASP A 132 -16.82 -24.35 12.74
N ALA A 133 -16.04 -23.98 11.71
CA ALA A 133 -14.73 -24.57 11.44
C ALA A 133 -13.69 -24.20 12.50
N THR A 134 -13.80 -23.01 13.08
CA THR A 134 -12.86 -22.46 14.05
C THR A 134 -13.60 -21.78 15.19
N ASN A 135 -13.04 -21.83 16.40
CA ASN A 135 -13.56 -21.09 17.54
C ASN A 135 -13.36 -19.58 17.34
N GLU A 136 -14.44 -18.84 17.07
CA GLU A 136 -14.43 -17.39 16.90
C GLU A 136 -13.98 -16.62 18.16
N ASN A 137 -14.08 -17.25 19.34
CA ASN A 137 -13.67 -16.69 20.62
C ASN A 137 -12.23 -17.06 21.00
N CYS A 138 -11.45 -17.65 20.08
CA CYS A 138 -10.05 -17.95 20.31
C CYS A 138 -9.24 -16.65 20.50
N THR A 139 -8.55 -16.52 21.63
CA THR A 139 -7.72 -15.33 21.93
C THR A 139 -6.47 -15.25 21.05
N ASN A 140 -5.91 -16.40 20.67
CA ASN A 140 -4.72 -16.51 19.83
C ASN A 140 -3.54 -15.62 20.29
N ASP A 141 -3.37 -15.48 21.60
CA ASP A 141 -2.49 -14.49 22.25
C ASP A 141 -1.18 -15.07 22.80
N ALA A 142 -1.08 -16.40 22.90
CA ALA A 142 0.09 -17.09 23.44
C ALA A 142 0.40 -18.39 22.71
N PHE A 143 1.64 -18.85 22.82
CA PHE A 143 2.04 -20.19 22.38
C PHE A 143 1.14 -21.26 23.03
N GLY A 144 0.78 -22.29 22.25
CA GLY A 144 -0.17 -23.31 22.70
C GLY A 144 -1.64 -22.85 22.79
N LYS A 145 -1.97 -21.63 22.35
CA LYS A 145 -3.37 -21.14 22.25
C LYS A 145 -3.76 -20.71 20.83
N ALA A 146 -3.13 -21.27 19.82
CA ALA A 146 -3.35 -20.88 18.44
C ALA A 146 -4.72 -21.32 17.91
N TYR A 147 -5.27 -20.52 16.98
CA TYR A 147 -6.55 -20.80 16.32
C TYR A 147 -6.56 -22.12 15.54
N TYR A 148 -5.40 -22.56 15.03
CA TYR A 148 -5.26 -23.80 14.26
C TYR A 148 -5.08 -25.06 15.12
N LEU A 149 -5.02 -24.92 16.45
CA LEU A 149 -4.89 -26.07 17.34
C LEU A 149 -6.20 -26.87 17.38
N PRO A 150 -6.15 -28.20 17.63
CA PRO A 150 -7.33 -29.05 17.64
C PRO A 150 -8.45 -28.58 18.58
N GLU A 151 -8.11 -27.99 19.73
CA GLU A 151 -9.08 -27.43 20.67
C GLU A 151 -9.85 -26.20 20.13
N ASN A 152 -9.32 -25.54 19.11
CA ASN A 152 -9.91 -24.36 18.47
C ASN A 152 -10.41 -24.64 17.04
N THR A 153 -10.29 -25.88 16.55
CA THR A 153 -10.62 -26.26 15.17
C THR A 153 -11.52 -27.50 15.15
N ASN A 154 -12.67 -27.41 14.50
CA ASN A 154 -13.52 -28.58 14.29
C ASN A 154 -13.05 -29.36 13.06
N PHE A 155 -12.28 -30.44 13.29
CA PHE A 155 -11.71 -31.23 12.20
C PHE A 155 -12.76 -31.84 11.25
N ASN A 156 -13.91 -32.27 11.77
CA ASN A 156 -14.96 -32.85 10.93
C ASN A 156 -15.51 -31.80 9.94
N VAL A 157 -15.79 -30.59 10.44
CA VAL A 157 -16.24 -29.47 9.60
C VAL A 157 -15.18 -29.09 8.58
N VAL A 158 -13.91 -28.99 8.98
CA VAL A 158 -12.80 -28.67 8.07
C VAL A 158 -12.63 -29.75 7.01
N ASN A 159 -12.72 -31.02 7.39
CA ASN A 159 -12.65 -32.15 6.46
C ASN A 159 -13.79 -32.09 5.42
N ASP A 160 -15.02 -31.82 5.86
CA ASP A 160 -16.16 -31.65 4.96
C ASP A 160 -15.99 -30.45 4.04
N MET A 161 -15.44 -29.34 4.54
CA MET A 161 -15.11 -28.18 3.69
C MET A 161 -14.11 -28.54 2.59
N VAL A 162 -13.07 -29.32 2.91
CA VAL A 162 -12.06 -29.78 1.93
C VAL A 162 -12.69 -30.72 0.91
N ILE A 163 -13.47 -31.72 1.36
CA ILE A 163 -14.16 -32.67 0.50
C ILE A 163 -15.12 -31.92 -0.44
N ASN A 164 -15.99 -31.08 0.08
CA ASN A 164 -16.96 -30.34 -0.75
C ASN A 164 -16.26 -29.39 -1.73
N SER A 165 -15.13 -28.80 -1.33
CA SER A 165 -14.32 -27.96 -2.20
C SER A 165 -13.74 -28.75 -3.37
N ILE A 166 -13.16 -29.93 -3.12
CA ILE A 166 -12.53 -30.72 -4.17
C ILE A 166 -13.56 -31.31 -5.14
N LEU A 167 -14.71 -31.76 -4.64
CA LEU A 167 -15.82 -32.24 -5.46
C LEU A 167 -16.36 -31.12 -6.35
N SER A 168 -16.62 -29.94 -5.78
CA SER A 168 -17.12 -28.77 -6.53
C SER A 168 -16.10 -28.25 -7.55
N PHE A 169 -14.82 -28.25 -7.18
CA PHE A 169 -13.73 -27.81 -8.06
C PHE A 169 -13.59 -28.72 -9.29
N THR A 170 -13.69 -30.03 -9.07
CA THR A 170 -13.49 -31.06 -10.12
C THR A 170 -14.77 -31.46 -10.84
N GLY A 171 -15.95 -31.10 -10.30
CA GLY A 171 -17.26 -31.52 -10.84
C GLY A 171 -17.52 -33.02 -10.66
N LYS A 172 -16.83 -33.69 -9.73
CA LYS A 172 -16.97 -35.12 -9.46
C LYS A 172 -17.87 -35.38 -8.26
N SER A 173 -18.45 -36.57 -8.21
CA SER A 173 -19.33 -37.03 -7.13
C SER A 173 -18.60 -37.86 -6.07
N SER A 174 -17.36 -38.29 -6.34
CA SER A 174 -16.54 -39.06 -5.40
C SER A 174 -15.17 -38.40 -5.18
N VAL A 175 -14.66 -38.51 -3.95
CA VAL A 175 -13.35 -37.93 -3.57
C VAL A 175 -12.22 -38.60 -4.36
N GLN A 176 -12.33 -39.91 -4.60
CA GLN A 176 -11.36 -40.66 -5.39
C GLN A 176 -11.29 -40.14 -6.84
N GLU A 177 -12.42 -39.98 -7.51
CA GLU A 177 -12.45 -39.44 -8.88
C GLU A 177 -11.97 -37.98 -8.93
N ALA A 178 -12.28 -37.19 -7.92
CA ALA A 178 -11.82 -35.81 -7.82
C ALA A 178 -10.30 -35.72 -7.77
N TRP A 179 -9.66 -36.50 -6.89
CA TRP A 179 -8.20 -36.57 -6.79
C TRP A 179 -7.57 -37.12 -8.06
N ASP A 180 -8.11 -38.19 -8.64
CA ASP A 180 -7.61 -38.76 -9.89
C ASP A 180 -7.65 -37.73 -11.03
N THR A 181 -8.76 -36.99 -11.16
CA THR A 181 -8.91 -35.90 -12.14
C THR A 181 -7.84 -34.81 -11.95
N LEU A 182 -7.56 -34.44 -10.69
CA LEU A 182 -6.53 -33.44 -10.38
C LEU A 182 -5.13 -33.92 -10.75
N PHE A 183 -4.79 -35.17 -10.42
CA PHE A 183 -3.49 -35.74 -10.75
C PHE A 183 -3.30 -35.89 -12.26
N ILE A 184 -4.31 -36.41 -12.97
CA ILE A 184 -4.29 -36.51 -14.43
C ILE A 184 -4.06 -35.12 -15.05
N TYR A 185 -4.83 -34.11 -14.63
CA TYR A 185 -4.68 -32.75 -15.14
C TYR A 185 -3.27 -32.20 -14.87
N PHE A 186 -2.76 -32.35 -13.64
CA PHE A 186 -1.42 -31.91 -13.27
C PHE A 186 -0.34 -32.61 -14.12
N ASN A 187 -0.42 -33.93 -14.26
CA ASN A 187 0.53 -34.75 -14.99
C ASN A 187 0.52 -34.45 -16.49
N MET A 188 -0.65 -34.25 -17.09
CA MET A 188 -0.76 -33.77 -18.47
C MET A 188 -0.04 -32.43 -18.67
N LYS A 189 -0.21 -31.48 -17.74
CA LYS A 189 0.47 -30.18 -17.80
C LYS A 189 1.98 -30.26 -17.57
N LYS A 190 2.45 -31.33 -16.92
CA LYS A 190 3.88 -31.62 -16.74
C LYS A 190 4.47 -32.50 -17.84
N GLY A 191 3.70 -32.86 -18.87
CA GLY A 191 4.16 -33.70 -19.98
C GLY A 191 4.28 -35.18 -19.65
N LYS A 192 3.68 -35.64 -18.54
CA LYS A 192 3.66 -37.04 -18.12
C LYS A 192 2.52 -37.86 -18.73
N GLY A 193 1.63 -37.22 -19.50
CA GLY A 193 0.48 -37.86 -20.13
C GLY A 193 -0.74 -37.98 -19.21
N THR A 194 -1.71 -38.77 -19.65
CA THR A 194 -3.01 -38.96 -18.99
C THR A 194 -2.93 -40.07 -17.93
N VAL A 195 -2.12 -39.84 -16.90
CA VAL A 195 -1.91 -40.78 -15.80
C VAL A 195 -2.24 -40.12 -14.46
N GLY A 196 -3.03 -40.80 -13.64
CA GLY A 196 -3.29 -40.41 -12.26
C GLY A 196 -2.12 -40.72 -11.34
N TYR A 197 -2.30 -40.49 -10.04
CA TYR A 197 -1.33 -40.88 -9.02
C TYR A 197 -1.09 -42.40 -9.05
N GLN A 198 0.18 -42.79 -9.00
CA GLN A 198 0.58 -44.20 -8.92
C GLN A 198 1.06 -44.55 -7.50
N THR A 199 0.71 -45.74 -7.04
CA THR A 199 1.16 -46.25 -5.73
C THR A 199 2.68 -46.19 -5.63
N GLY A 200 3.18 -45.52 -4.58
CA GLY A 200 4.61 -45.33 -4.32
C GLY A 200 5.15 -43.97 -4.79
N GLU A 201 4.39 -43.19 -5.55
CA GLU A 201 4.74 -41.80 -5.83
C GLU A 201 4.68 -40.95 -4.54
N LYS A 202 5.54 -39.93 -4.45
CA LYS A 202 5.56 -39.01 -3.31
C LYS A 202 4.73 -37.77 -3.62
N ILE A 203 3.80 -37.44 -2.73
CA ILE A 203 3.01 -36.20 -2.82
C ILE A 203 3.74 -35.10 -2.05
N PHE A 204 4.13 -34.03 -2.75
CA PHE A 204 4.66 -32.83 -2.12
C PHE A 204 3.53 -31.81 -1.93
N ILE A 205 3.22 -31.50 -0.67
CA ILE A 205 2.21 -30.50 -0.31
C ILE A 205 2.95 -29.21 0.09
N LYS A 206 2.84 -28.17 -0.75
CA LYS A 206 3.26 -26.83 -0.39
C LYS A 206 2.08 -26.06 0.19
N THR A 207 2.10 -25.85 1.50
CA THR A 207 1.15 -24.94 2.15
C THR A 207 1.66 -23.49 2.03
N ASN A 208 0.75 -22.55 1.79
CA ASN A 208 1.06 -21.13 1.92
C ASN A 208 0.67 -20.67 3.33
N GLY A 209 1.63 -20.68 4.25
CA GLY A 209 1.42 -20.20 5.62
C GLY A 209 1.57 -18.68 5.68
N VAL A 210 0.48 -17.96 5.86
CA VAL A 210 0.51 -16.50 6.06
C VAL A 210 0.57 -16.24 7.57
N GLY A 211 1.79 -16.26 8.11
CA GLY A 211 2.05 -16.20 9.56
C GLY A 211 2.92 -17.37 10.00
N SER A 212 4.23 -17.24 9.79
CA SER A 212 5.22 -18.13 10.40
C SER A 212 6.04 -17.31 11.39
N VAL A 213 6.34 -17.93 12.52
CA VAL A 213 7.20 -17.37 13.56
C VAL A 213 8.59 -17.14 12.95
N VAL A 214 8.97 -15.87 12.74
CA VAL A 214 10.35 -15.49 12.49
C VAL A 214 10.88 -14.90 13.78
N THR A 215 11.65 -15.67 14.54
CA THR A 215 12.37 -15.16 15.71
C THR A 215 13.89 -15.16 15.55
N SER A 216 14.43 -15.65 14.41
CA SER A 216 15.84 -15.51 14.06
C SER A 216 16.09 -15.90 12.59
N THR A 217 17.05 -15.25 11.91
CA THR A 217 17.48 -15.59 10.53
C THR A 217 18.44 -16.79 10.46
N ILE A 218 18.75 -17.43 11.59
CA ILE A 218 19.87 -18.38 11.70
C ILE A 218 19.44 -19.76 12.22
N ASP A 219 18.30 -19.89 12.90
CA ASP A 219 17.88 -21.17 13.49
C ASP A 219 16.37 -21.41 13.28
N HIS A 220 16.04 -22.50 12.57
CA HIS A 220 14.67 -22.94 12.27
C HIS A 220 14.18 -24.03 13.23
N SER A 221 14.95 -24.36 14.27
CA SER A 221 14.69 -25.48 15.19
C SER A 221 14.75 -25.05 16.65
N ILE A 222 13.71 -24.43 17.25
CA ILE A 222 13.75 -24.09 18.69
C ILE A 222 12.41 -24.23 19.45
N PRO A 223 12.42 -24.74 20.72
CA PRO A 223 11.26 -25.09 21.56
C PRO A 223 10.68 -23.94 22.42
N ASN A 224 11.06 -22.68 22.18
CA ASN A 224 10.72 -21.53 23.06
C ASN A 224 10.11 -20.37 22.27
N ILE A 225 8.91 -20.57 21.73
CA ILE A 225 8.13 -19.53 21.06
C ILE A 225 7.41 -18.68 22.11
N ILE A 226 7.69 -17.37 22.14
CA ILE A 226 7.12 -16.41 23.11
C ILE A 226 5.78 -15.77 22.65
N GLY A 227 5.31 -16.08 21.44
CA GLY A 227 4.01 -15.62 20.94
C GLY A 227 3.81 -15.86 19.44
N TYR A 228 2.56 -15.87 18.98
CA TYR A 228 2.23 -15.94 17.55
C TYR A 228 2.21 -14.53 16.95
N THR A 229 2.88 -14.32 15.81
CA THR A 229 2.76 -13.05 15.09
C THR A 229 1.45 -13.03 14.30
N MET A 230 0.69 -11.94 14.43
CA MET A 230 -0.53 -11.73 13.66
C MET A 230 -0.21 -11.74 12.16
N ALA A 231 -1.01 -12.48 11.38
CA ALA A 231 -0.88 -12.56 9.94
C ALA A 231 -1.03 -11.15 9.32
N ARG A 232 0.02 -10.66 8.66
CA ARG A 232 -0.06 -9.44 7.85
C ARG A 232 -0.66 -9.80 6.49
N THR A 233 -1.98 -9.84 6.41
CA THR A 233 -2.73 -10.30 5.23
C THR A 233 -3.15 -9.19 4.27
N SER A 234 -2.62 -7.97 4.36
CA SER A 234 -2.80 -7.04 3.25
C SER A 234 -1.86 -7.44 2.11
N PRO A 235 -2.36 -7.79 0.90
CA PRO A 235 -1.55 -7.55 -0.28
C PRO A 235 -1.19 -6.07 -0.22
N GLN A 236 0.10 -5.73 -0.15
CA GLN A 236 0.50 -4.35 -0.38
C GLN A 236 0.00 -4.00 -1.78
N PRO A 237 -0.95 -3.06 -1.93
CA PRO A 237 -1.21 -2.48 -3.22
C PRO A 237 0.10 -1.79 -3.61
N VAL A 238 0.69 -2.23 -4.72
CA VAL A 238 1.90 -1.62 -5.28
C VAL A 238 1.53 -0.30 -5.93
#